data_AF-A0A9D8PDC4-F1
#
_entry.id   AF-A0A9D8PDC4-F1
#
_cell.length_a   1.000
_cell.length_b   1.000
_cell.length_c   1.000
_cell.angle_alpha   90.00
_cell.angle_beta   90.00
_cell.angle_gamma   90.00
#
_symmetry.space_group_name_H-M   'P 1'
#
loop_
_entity.id
_entity.type
_entity.pdbx_description
1 polymer ?
#
loop_
_entity_poly.entity_id
_entity_poly.type
_entity_poly.pdbx_seq_one_letter_code
_entity_poly.pdbx_strand_id
1 'polypeptide(L)'
;MRPRAAADSLEPRAPGVNGRGSAAILGQARDLERVLDSMTEQSLLHLRRAIRLGRYRLTEHAEHEREADTIAMHELEEAFSSANVEILEDYPRDPRGPSALFLGFTKVGRPIHAVIGLSGPAIVVVVTVYRPDSKLWKDWRIRI
;
A
#
# COMPACT_ATOMS: atom_id res chain seq x y z
N MET A 1 -35.68 45.15 -42.34
CA MET A 1 -36.45 46.29 -41.77
C MET A 1 -36.04 46.42 -40.31
N ARG A 2 -35.46 47.58 -39.91
CA ARG A 2 -34.94 47.88 -38.55
C ARG A 2 -36.13 48.22 -37.60
N PRO A 3 -36.00 48.17 -36.24
CA PRO A 3 -35.33 49.25 -35.50
C PRO A 3 -34.52 48.84 -34.25
N ARG A 4 -33.96 49.89 -33.63
CA ARG A 4 -32.85 50.07 -32.70
C ARG A 4 -33.38 50.44 -31.31
N ALA A 5 -32.75 49.98 -30.23
CA ALA A 5 -32.70 50.60 -28.89
C ALA A 5 -31.57 49.88 -28.11
N ALA A 6 -30.43 50.50 -27.82
CA ALA A 6 -30.14 51.50 -26.79
C ALA A 6 -30.07 50.91 -25.36
N ALA A 7 -28.82 50.86 -24.88
CA ALA A 7 -28.30 50.97 -23.51
C ALA A 7 -29.14 50.43 -22.33
N ASP A 8 -28.56 49.49 -21.59
CA ASP A 8 -28.32 49.74 -20.18
C ASP A 8 -27.07 49.01 -19.67
N SER A 9 -26.21 49.75 -19.00
CA SER A 9 -24.99 49.31 -18.35
C SER A 9 -25.35 48.57 -17.06
N LEU A 10 -24.88 47.33 -16.88
CA LEU A 10 -24.69 46.71 -15.55
C LEU A 10 -23.88 45.42 -15.73
N GLU A 11 -22.57 45.52 -15.52
CA GLU A 11 -21.74 44.33 -15.29
C GLU A 11 -22.15 43.67 -13.96
N PRO A 12 -22.40 42.36 -13.89
CA PRO A 12 -22.53 41.67 -12.63
C PRO A 12 -21.15 41.51 -12.00
N ARG A 13 -20.92 42.26 -10.90
CA ARG A 13 -19.78 42.06 -9.99
C ARG A 13 -19.70 40.58 -9.59
N ALA A 14 -18.56 39.95 -9.88
CA ALA A 14 -18.23 38.62 -9.37
C ALA A 14 -18.27 38.61 -7.83
N PRO A 15 -18.87 37.58 -7.18
CA PRO A 15 -18.78 37.44 -5.75
C PRO A 15 -17.33 37.13 -5.37
N GLY A 16 -16.81 37.91 -4.42
CA GLY A 16 -15.46 37.79 -3.91
C GLY A 16 -15.15 36.37 -3.42
N VAL A 17 -14.04 35.82 -3.90
CA VAL A 17 -13.49 34.56 -3.39
C VAL A 17 -13.01 34.82 -1.96
N ASN A 18 -13.81 34.42 -0.98
CA ASN A 18 -13.40 34.39 0.42
C ASN A 18 -12.30 33.33 0.59
N GLY A 19 -11.04 33.78 0.61
CA GLY A 19 -9.86 32.98 0.92
C GLY A 19 -9.75 32.57 2.40
N ARG A 20 -10.75 31.84 2.92
CA ARG A 20 -10.72 31.24 4.28
C ARG A 20 -10.99 29.73 4.27
N GLY A 21 -10.54 29.02 3.24
CA GLY A 21 -10.65 27.55 3.17
C GLY A 21 -9.33 26.79 3.24
N SER A 22 -8.19 27.45 2.98
CA SER A 22 -6.94 26.73 2.69
C SER A 22 -6.30 26.07 3.92
N ALA A 23 -6.27 26.75 5.07
CA ALA A 23 -5.61 26.23 6.27
C ALA A 23 -6.33 25.02 6.90
N ALA A 24 -7.67 24.96 6.84
CA ALA A 24 -8.45 23.86 7.38
C ALA A 24 -8.33 22.58 6.53
N ILE A 25 -8.27 22.72 5.19
CA ILE A 25 -8.06 21.59 4.27
C ILE A 25 -6.64 21.04 4.41
N LEU A 26 -5.64 21.90 4.54
CA LEU A 26 -4.25 21.49 4.81
C LEU A 26 -4.10 20.80 6.18
N GLY A 27 -4.89 21.19 7.18
CA GLY A 27 -4.95 20.51 8.48
C GLY A 27 -5.53 19.10 8.38
N GLN A 28 -6.68 18.94 7.70
CA GLN A 28 -7.32 17.63 7.50
C GLN A 28 -6.44 16.65 6.70
N ALA A 29 -5.72 17.14 5.69
CA ALA A 29 -4.79 16.31 4.92
C ALA A 29 -3.63 15.77 5.78
N ARG A 30 -3.05 16.60 6.65
CA ARG A 30 -1.97 16.20 7.58
C ARG A 30 -2.43 15.22 8.65
N ASP A 31 -3.69 15.32 9.07
CA ASP A 31 -4.26 14.39 10.03
C ASP A 31 -4.55 13.03 9.38
N LEU A 32 -5.03 13.03 8.12
CA LEU A 32 -5.22 11.81 7.35
C LEU A 32 -3.88 11.10 7.05
N GLU A 33 -2.85 11.83 6.64
CA GLU A 33 -1.50 11.30 6.40
C GLU A 33 -0.95 10.61 7.66
N ARG A 34 -1.08 11.26 8.82
CA ARG A 34 -0.69 10.66 10.12
C ARG A 34 -1.46 9.39 10.47
N VAL A 35 -2.74 9.33 10.12
CA VAL A 35 -3.55 8.12 10.34
C VAL A 35 -3.11 6.99 9.40
N LEU A 36 -2.83 7.28 8.13
CA LEU A 36 -2.35 6.31 7.16
C LEU A 36 -0.96 5.74 7.54
N ASP A 37 -0.06 6.59 8.00
CA ASP A 37 1.26 6.18 8.51
C ASP A 37 1.10 5.24 9.72
N SER A 38 0.23 5.60 10.66
CA SER A 38 -0.08 4.77 11.84
C SER A 38 -0.64 3.41 11.44
N MET A 39 -1.54 3.34 10.46
CA MET A 39 -2.10 2.07 9.97
C MET A 39 -1.06 1.19 9.28
N THR A 40 -0.15 1.78 8.52
CA THR A 40 0.97 1.11 7.86
C THR A 40 1.90 0.48 8.90
N GLU A 41 2.30 1.26 9.90
CA GLU A 41 3.12 0.79 11.02
C GLU A 41 2.46 -0.37 11.79
N GLN A 42 1.15 -0.31 12.03
CA GLN A 42 0.42 -1.40 12.68
C GLN A 42 0.42 -2.67 11.83
N SER A 43 0.26 -2.55 10.51
CA SER A 43 0.28 -3.67 9.59
C SER A 43 1.66 -4.35 9.54
N LEU A 44 2.73 -3.55 9.47
CA LEU A 44 4.11 -4.02 9.53
C LEU A 44 4.43 -4.67 10.88
N LEU A 45 3.96 -4.10 11.99
CA LEU A 45 4.15 -4.69 13.32
C LEU A 45 3.40 -6.03 13.45
N HIS A 46 2.16 -6.08 12.97
CA HIS A 46 1.36 -7.30 12.97
C HIS A 46 2.04 -8.40 12.15
N LEU A 47 2.43 -8.11 10.90
CA LEU A 47 3.14 -9.06 10.04
C LEU A 47 4.38 -9.62 10.75
N ARG A 48 5.30 -8.74 11.18
CA ARG A 48 6.56 -9.17 11.80
C ARG A 48 6.32 -10.02 13.03
N ARG A 49 5.36 -9.65 13.87
CA ARG A 49 5.00 -10.42 15.07
C ARG A 49 4.44 -11.79 14.69
N ALA A 50 3.56 -11.86 13.70
CA ALA A 50 2.96 -13.11 13.25
C ALA A 50 4.03 -14.08 12.73
N ILE A 51 4.94 -13.61 11.87
CA ILE A 51 6.05 -14.42 11.33
C ILE A 51 6.96 -14.92 12.46
N ARG A 52 7.41 -14.05 13.38
CA ARG A 52 8.28 -14.46 14.51
C ARG A 52 7.66 -15.49 15.45
N LEU A 53 6.32 -15.48 15.56
CA LEU A 53 5.59 -16.42 16.41
C LEU A 53 5.16 -17.70 15.67
N GLY A 54 5.56 -17.87 14.40
CA GLY A 54 5.10 -18.99 13.57
C GLY A 54 3.60 -18.96 13.28
N ARG A 55 2.97 -17.78 13.40
CA ARG A 55 1.54 -17.57 13.24
C ARG A 55 1.20 -17.13 11.82
N TYR A 56 1.57 -17.96 10.88
CA TYR A 56 1.28 -17.73 9.47
C TYR A 56 0.99 -19.06 8.79
N ARG A 57 0.32 -18.99 7.63
CA ARG A 57 0.17 -20.15 6.74
C ARG A 57 0.36 -19.71 5.30
N LEU A 58 0.86 -20.61 4.48
CA LEU A 58 0.90 -20.44 3.04
C LEU A 58 -0.39 -21.00 2.43
N THR A 59 -0.86 -20.38 1.35
CA THR A 59 -1.83 -21.03 0.47
C THR A 59 -1.11 -22.06 -0.41
N GLU A 60 -1.85 -22.97 -1.03
CA GLU A 60 -1.29 -23.91 -2.00
C GLU A 60 -0.56 -23.19 -3.16
N HIS A 61 -1.12 -22.08 -3.65
CA HIS A 61 -0.46 -21.26 -4.66
C HIS A 61 0.87 -20.68 -4.15
N ALA A 62 0.91 -20.17 -2.91
CA ALA A 62 2.15 -19.66 -2.32
C ALA A 62 3.22 -20.74 -2.16
N GLU A 63 2.86 -21.97 -1.80
CA GLU A 63 3.84 -23.07 -1.73
C GLU A 63 4.43 -23.40 -3.11
N HIS A 64 3.60 -23.49 -4.15
CA HIS A 64 4.08 -23.75 -5.52
C HIS A 64 5.03 -22.66 -6.02
N GLU A 65 4.69 -21.37 -5.84
CA GLU A 65 5.55 -20.26 -6.26
C GLU A 65 6.86 -20.22 -5.45
N ARG A 66 6.77 -20.45 -4.13
CA ARG A 66 7.94 -20.53 -3.25
C ARG A 66 8.94 -21.58 -3.72
N GLU A 67 8.46 -22.75 -4.09
CA GLU A 67 9.27 -23.86 -4.60
C GLU A 67 9.86 -23.54 -5.98
N ALA A 68 9.04 -23.01 -6.90
CA ALA A 68 9.49 -22.62 -8.23
C ALA A 68 10.65 -21.60 -8.18
N ASP A 69 10.59 -20.65 -7.25
CA ASP A 69 11.61 -19.61 -7.07
C ASP A 69 12.73 -19.97 -6.09
N THR A 70 12.76 -21.22 -5.62
CA THR A 70 13.76 -21.71 -4.66
C THR A 70 13.90 -20.77 -3.45
N ILE A 71 12.76 -20.44 -2.83
CA ILE A 71 12.69 -19.66 -1.61
C ILE A 71 12.55 -20.63 -0.44
N ALA A 72 13.56 -20.69 0.43
CA ALA A 72 13.45 -21.52 1.62
C ALA A 72 12.52 -20.91 2.67
N MET A 73 11.89 -21.72 3.53
CA MET A 73 11.04 -21.20 4.60
C MET A 73 11.79 -20.22 5.52
N HIS A 74 13.06 -20.50 5.83
CA HIS A 74 13.87 -19.58 6.62
C HIS A 74 14.13 -18.25 5.90
N GLU A 75 14.26 -18.23 4.57
CA GLU A 75 14.43 -16.99 3.81
C GLU A 75 13.17 -16.13 3.86
N LEU A 76 11.99 -16.75 3.76
CA LEU A 76 10.68 -16.10 3.93
C LEU A 76 10.55 -15.51 5.34
N GLU A 77 10.83 -16.31 6.37
CA GLU A 77 10.75 -15.88 7.76
C GLU A 77 11.74 -14.74 8.06
N GLU A 78 12.98 -14.83 7.57
CA GLU A 78 13.97 -13.77 7.67
C GLU A 78 13.48 -12.47 7.03
N ALA A 79 12.98 -12.55 5.78
CA ALA A 79 12.56 -11.39 5.02
C ALA A 79 11.39 -10.64 5.69
N PHE A 80 10.36 -11.37 6.13
CA PHE A 80 9.13 -10.76 6.63
C PHE A 80 9.08 -10.56 8.16
N SER A 81 10.06 -11.07 8.91
CA SER A 81 10.27 -10.71 10.33
C SER A 81 11.24 -9.54 10.53
N SER A 82 11.95 -9.13 9.47
CA SER A 82 12.93 -8.04 9.48
C SER A 82 12.30 -6.68 9.75
N ALA A 83 13.08 -5.74 10.28
CA ALA A 83 12.67 -4.34 10.39
C ALA A 83 12.64 -3.62 9.03
N ASN A 84 13.30 -4.17 8.02
CA ASN A 84 13.41 -3.57 6.68
C ASN A 84 12.32 -4.05 5.71
N VAL A 85 11.25 -4.67 6.22
CA VAL A 85 10.11 -5.06 5.40
C VAL A 85 9.28 -3.82 5.04
N GLU A 86 8.88 -3.72 3.79
CA GLU A 86 8.16 -2.57 3.23
C GLU A 86 6.81 -3.02 2.65
N ILE A 87 5.80 -2.16 2.74
CA ILE A 87 4.54 -2.30 1.98
C ILE A 87 4.72 -1.56 0.66
N LEU A 88 4.51 -2.25 -0.46
CA LEU A 88 4.60 -1.67 -1.80
C LEU A 88 3.23 -1.28 -2.35
N GLU A 89 2.25 -2.15 -2.18
CA GLU A 89 0.89 -1.97 -2.71
C GLU A 89 -0.12 -2.42 -1.65
N ASP A 90 -1.22 -1.67 -1.51
CA ASP A 90 -2.27 -1.95 -0.53
C ASP A 90 -3.55 -2.43 -1.24
N TYR A 91 -4.14 -3.54 -0.78
CA TYR A 91 -5.34 -4.14 -1.34
C TYR A 91 -6.44 -4.27 -0.27
N PRO A 92 -6.98 -3.14 0.24
CA PRO A 92 -7.96 -3.14 1.34
C PRO A 92 -9.31 -3.75 0.97
N ARG A 93 -9.58 -3.93 -0.33
CA ARG A 93 -10.86 -4.42 -0.88
C ARG A 93 -10.73 -5.77 -1.58
N ASP A 94 -9.65 -6.51 -1.35
CA ASP A 94 -9.54 -7.86 -1.91
C ASP A 94 -10.73 -8.73 -1.42
N PRO A 95 -11.42 -9.48 -2.31
CA PRO A 95 -12.56 -10.32 -1.93
C PRO A 95 -12.26 -11.34 -0.82
N ARG A 96 -10.98 -11.69 -0.62
CA ARG A 96 -10.50 -12.63 0.40
C ARG A 96 -10.17 -11.94 1.73
N GLY A 97 -10.37 -10.62 1.80
CA GLY A 97 -10.07 -9.76 2.94
C GLY A 97 -8.83 -8.88 2.72
N PRO A 98 -8.64 -7.82 3.53
CA PRO A 98 -7.53 -6.88 3.36
C PRO A 98 -6.17 -7.59 3.26
N SER A 99 -5.43 -7.25 2.21
CA SER A 99 -4.09 -7.76 1.95
C SER A 99 -3.20 -6.66 1.39
N ALA A 100 -1.89 -6.89 1.35
CA ALA A 100 -0.92 -5.97 0.78
C ALA A 100 0.24 -6.74 0.15
N LEU A 101 0.91 -6.13 -0.83
CA LEU A 101 2.17 -6.60 -1.38
C LEU A 101 3.31 -6.08 -0.50
N PHE A 102 4.11 -7.01 0.03
CA PHE A 102 5.27 -6.71 0.85
C PHE A 102 6.56 -7.01 0.09
N LEU A 103 7.58 -6.19 0.33
CA LEU A 103 8.97 -6.44 -0.03
C LEU A 103 9.77 -6.71 1.24
N GLY A 104 10.44 -7.86 1.27
CA GLY A 104 11.42 -8.19 2.29
C GLY A 104 12.76 -8.60 1.67
N PHE A 105 13.79 -8.65 2.48
CA PHE A 105 15.13 -9.08 2.07
C PHE A 105 15.63 -10.17 2.99
N THR A 106 16.22 -11.21 2.41
CA THR A 106 16.99 -12.21 3.16
C THR A 106 18.20 -11.56 3.82
N LYS A 107 18.83 -12.24 4.79
CA LYS A 107 20.05 -11.72 5.43
C LYS A 107 21.19 -11.41 4.45
N VAL A 108 21.23 -12.12 3.32
CA VAL A 108 22.22 -11.93 2.25
C VAL A 108 21.79 -10.92 1.19
N GLY A 109 20.68 -10.19 1.41
CA GLY A 109 20.24 -9.10 0.55
C GLY A 109 19.44 -9.53 -0.69
N ARG A 110 18.96 -10.78 -0.76
CA ARG A 110 18.08 -11.21 -1.87
C ARG A 110 16.64 -10.74 -1.62
N PRO A 111 15.98 -10.06 -2.58
CA PRO A 111 14.61 -9.58 -2.43
C PRO A 111 13.60 -10.72 -2.53
N ILE A 112 12.49 -10.57 -1.80
CA ILE A 112 11.32 -11.45 -1.83
C ILE A 112 10.07 -10.57 -1.81
N HIS A 113 9.17 -10.83 -2.74
CA HIS A 113 7.82 -10.27 -2.77
C HIS A 113 6.82 -11.27 -2.22
N ALA A 114 5.87 -10.81 -1.42
CA ALA A 114 4.73 -11.62 -1.01
C ALA A 114 3.46 -10.80 -0.91
N VAL A 115 2.35 -11.34 -1.40
CA VAL A 115 1.03 -10.80 -1.07
C VAL A 115 0.56 -11.48 0.22
N ILE A 116 0.30 -10.70 1.25
CA ILE A 116 -0.06 -11.22 2.58
C ILE A 116 -1.40 -10.63 3.01
N GLY A 117 -2.35 -11.52 3.34
CA GLY A 117 -3.62 -11.17 3.97
C GLY A 117 -3.45 -10.94 5.46
N LEU A 118 -3.98 -9.81 5.94
CA LEU A 118 -3.89 -9.34 7.33
C LEU A 118 -5.23 -9.41 8.08
N SER A 119 -6.23 -10.08 7.53
CA SER A 119 -7.62 -10.00 7.99
C SER A 119 -7.88 -10.65 9.36
N GLY A 120 -6.98 -11.50 9.85
CA GLY A 120 -7.12 -12.19 11.14
C GLY A 120 -6.10 -11.70 12.16
N PRO A 121 -6.48 -11.41 13.43
CA PRO A 121 -5.54 -10.93 14.45
C PRO A 121 -4.56 -12.00 14.95
N ALA A 122 -4.80 -13.27 14.60
CA ALA A 122 -4.05 -14.40 15.12
C ALA A 122 -3.11 -15.04 14.11
N ILE A 123 -3.43 -15.01 12.81
CA ILE A 123 -2.67 -15.69 11.75
C ILE A 123 -2.70 -14.81 10.49
N VAL A 124 -1.53 -14.58 9.90
CA VAL A 124 -1.42 -13.96 8.56
C VAL A 124 -1.39 -15.03 7.48
N VAL A 125 -1.92 -14.71 6.30
CA VAL A 125 -2.02 -15.66 5.19
C VAL A 125 -1.13 -15.20 4.04
N VAL A 126 -0.09 -15.96 3.73
CA VAL A 126 0.75 -15.72 2.56
C VAL A 126 0.00 -16.25 1.32
N VAL A 127 -0.53 -15.33 0.52
CA VAL A 127 -1.36 -15.63 -0.66
C VAL A 127 -0.49 -16.03 -1.84
N THR A 128 0.63 -15.35 -2.05
CA THR A 128 1.68 -15.72 -3.01
C THR A 128 3.02 -15.19 -2.51
N VAL A 129 4.13 -15.81 -2.93
CA VAL A 129 5.50 -15.39 -2.61
C VAL A 129 6.42 -15.73 -3.77
N TYR A 130 7.27 -14.78 -4.17
CA TYR A 130 8.14 -14.92 -5.35
C TYR A 130 9.36 -14.00 -5.25
N ARG A 131 10.35 -14.22 -6.11
CA ARG A 131 11.50 -13.31 -6.29
C ARG A 131 11.16 -12.32 -7.40
N PRO A 132 11.24 -11.00 -7.14
CA PRO A 132 10.88 -10.02 -8.16
C PRO A 132 11.84 -10.08 -9.36
N ASP A 133 11.29 -10.08 -10.57
CA ASP A 133 12.06 -9.95 -11.81
C ASP A 133 12.49 -8.49 -12.01
N SER A 134 13.79 -8.27 -12.17
CA SER A 134 14.38 -6.96 -12.49
C SER A 134 13.85 -6.31 -13.77
N LYS A 135 13.28 -7.10 -14.69
CA LYS A 135 12.63 -6.60 -15.91
C LYS A 135 11.26 -5.99 -15.64
N LEU A 136 10.61 -6.42 -14.56
CA LEU A 136 9.28 -5.97 -14.16
C LEU A 136 9.33 -4.99 -12.99
N TRP A 137 10.45 -4.94 -12.26
CA TRP A 137 10.61 -4.15 -11.05
C TRP A 137 11.89 -3.33 -11.06
N LYS A 138 11.75 -2.01 -10.92
CA LYS A 138 12.85 -1.09 -10.62
C LYS A 138 13.11 -1.09 -9.11
N ASP A 139 14.36 -1.34 -8.73
CA ASP A 139 14.83 -1.38 -7.34
C ASP A 139 13.97 -2.26 -6.42
N TRP A 140 13.33 -3.28 -7.00
CA TRP A 140 12.37 -4.19 -6.36
C TRP A 140 11.12 -3.50 -5.79
N ARG A 141 10.91 -2.20 -6.02
CA ARG A 141 9.83 -1.43 -5.38
C ARG A 141 8.78 -0.93 -6.35
N ILE A 142 9.20 -0.59 -7.56
CA ILE A 142 8.35 0.09 -8.55
C ILE A 142 8.16 -0.83 -9.75
N ARG A 143 6.92 -1.12 -10.10
CA ARG A 143 6.58 -1.91 -11.30
C ARG A 143 6.82 -1.08 -12.57
N ILE A 144 7.44 -1.68 -13.58
CA ILE A 144 7.75 -1.06 -14.89
C ILE A 144 6.74 -1.51 -15.94
#